data_AF-A0A829DAZ3-F1
#
_entry.id   AF-A0A829DAZ3-F1
#
_cell.length_a   1.000
_cell.length_b   1.000
_cell.length_c   1.000
_cell.angle_alpha   90.00
_cell.angle_beta   90.00
_cell.angle_gamma   90.00
#
_symmetry.space_group_name_H-M   'P 1'
#
loop_
_entity.id
_entity.type
_entity.pdbx_description
1 polymer ?
#
loop_
_entity_poly.entity_id
_entity_poly.type
_entity_poly.pdbx_seq_one_letter_code
_entity_poly.pdbx_strand_id
1 'polypeptide(L)'
;MEALLNAIKANIRHIIFRDELLKKLEQGESSRQDAETLLEIIMETSLLRDAMHRYIVPEKVKKQVQSVLFLEDKIRTKKKDLTETEKTFLTDVRAKIKKYNMNISLKIRITSEDLSFRIRNDSPIHHLDFQRIQESRLKHKELFDRGNSADFFRPEYLNEKESAGFGIAMIDEGFYSIGLNPLDLLTITSGARTTTVYMKYPITGLKMEF
;
A
#
# COMPACT_ATOMS: atom_id res chain seq x y z
N MET A 1 -2.09 7.10 -11.01
CA MET A 1 -2.15 7.68 -9.64
C MET A 1 -2.30 6.61 -8.55
N GLU A 2 -3.04 5.52 -8.78
CA GLU A 2 -3.35 4.54 -7.72
C GLU A 2 -2.12 3.85 -7.10
N ALA A 3 -1.09 3.53 -7.90
CA ALA A 3 0.14 2.96 -7.35
C ALA A 3 0.84 3.87 -6.33
N LEU A 4 0.78 5.19 -6.53
CA LEU A 4 1.33 6.17 -5.59
C LEU A 4 0.49 6.25 -4.32
N LEU A 5 -0.85 6.23 -4.46
CA LEU A 5 -1.75 6.19 -3.32
C LEU A 5 -1.57 4.91 -2.49
N ASN A 6 -1.35 3.76 -3.15
CA ASN A 6 -1.03 2.51 -2.47
C ASN A 6 0.30 2.58 -1.71
N ALA A 7 1.32 3.22 -2.28
CA ALA A 7 2.58 3.49 -1.60
C ALA A 7 2.40 4.36 -0.34
N ILE A 8 1.56 5.40 -0.41
CA ILE A 8 1.21 6.26 0.75
C ILE A 8 0.49 5.44 1.82
N LYS A 9 -0.56 4.70 1.44
CA LYS A 9 -1.31 3.82 2.34
C LYS A 9 -0.39 2.82 3.04
N ALA A 10 0.55 2.23 2.30
CA ALA A 10 1.47 1.23 2.83
C ALA A 10 2.41 1.80 3.91
N ASN A 11 3.01 2.97 3.69
CA ASN A 11 3.84 3.62 4.71
C ASN A 11 3.05 3.98 5.97
N ILE A 12 1.85 4.57 5.80
CA ILE A 12 0.97 4.93 6.94
C ILE A 12 0.57 3.67 7.72
N ARG A 13 0.16 2.61 7.01
CA ARG A 13 -0.22 1.33 7.61
C ARG A 13 0.93 0.73 8.42
N HIS A 14 2.14 0.78 7.87
CA HIS A 14 3.33 0.26 8.53
C HIS A 14 3.66 1.01 9.83
N ILE A 15 3.53 2.34 9.83
CA ILE A 15 3.70 3.17 11.03
C ILE A 15 2.66 2.86 12.09
N ILE A 16 1.40 2.75 11.71
CA ILE A 16 0.31 2.41 12.64
C ILE A 16 0.51 1.02 13.22
N PHE A 17 0.85 0.05 12.38
CA PHE A 17 1.15 -1.31 12.83
C PHE A 17 2.28 -1.32 13.86
N ARG A 18 3.37 -0.60 13.57
CA ARG A 18 4.52 -0.46 14.47
C ARG A 18 4.13 0.15 15.82
N ASP A 19 3.28 1.17 15.82
CA ASP A 19 2.79 1.83 17.05
C ASP A 19 1.89 0.92 17.89
N GLU A 20 0.98 0.19 17.25
CA GLU A 20 0.09 -0.76 17.93
C GLU A 20 0.86 -1.95 18.50
N LEU A 21 1.90 -2.39 17.81
CA LEU A 21 2.79 -3.44 18.30
C LEU A 21 3.63 -2.96 19.49
N LEU A 22 4.20 -1.75 19.42
CA LEU A 22 4.96 -1.16 20.53
C LEU A 22 4.13 -1.12 21.83
N LYS A 23 2.88 -0.64 21.75
CA LYS A 23 1.96 -0.58 22.90
C LYS A 23 1.73 -1.95 23.55
N LYS A 24 1.74 -3.03 22.75
CA LYS A 24 1.60 -4.40 23.26
C LYS A 24 2.88 -4.90 23.90
N LEU A 25 4.03 -4.57 23.33
CA LEU A 25 5.33 -4.93 23.91
C LEU A 25 5.57 -4.20 25.24
N GLU A 26 5.19 -2.93 25.33
CA GLU A 26 5.25 -2.13 26.57
C GLU A 26 4.38 -2.70 27.70
N GLN A 27 3.35 -3.48 27.38
CA GLN A 27 2.51 -4.16 28.39
C GLN A 27 3.17 -5.43 28.96
N GLY A 28 4.16 -6.00 28.26
CA GLY A 28 4.81 -7.26 28.63
C GLY A 28 6.24 -7.14 29.14
N GLU A 29 6.93 -6.02 28.88
CA GLU A 29 8.36 -5.83 29.15
C GLU A 29 8.66 -4.79 30.23
N SER A 30 9.85 -4.89 30.84
CA SER A 30 10.23 -4.13 32.04
C SER A 30 10.80 -2.72 31.76
N SER A 31 11.05 -2.36 30.49
CA SER A 31 11.40 -0.99 30.11
C SER A 31 10.98 -0.64 28.67
N ARG A 32 10.70 0.63 28.40
CA ARG A 32 10.37 1.12 27.06
C ARG A 32 11.51 0.90 26.05
N GLN A 33 12.76 0.97 26.51
CA GLN A 33 13.93 0.79 25.66
C GLN A 33 14.02 -0.65 25.13
N ASP A 34 13.68 -1.63 25.97
CA ASP A 34 13.67 -3.04 25.58
C ASP A 34 12.55 -3.31 24.58
N ALA A 35 11.36 -2.74 24.81
CA ALA A 35 10.23 -2.84 23.89
C ALA A 35 10.55 -2.22 22.50
N GLU A 36 11.23 -1.07 22.46
CA GLU A 36 11.68 -0.46 21.19
C GLU A 36 12.74 -1.31 20.48
N THR A 37 13.67 -1.91 21.22
CA THR A 37 14.71 -2.79 20.66
C THR A 37 14.10 -4.07 20.06
N LEU A 38 13.20 -4.72 20.80
CA LEU A 38 12.48 -5.90 20.32
C LEU A 38 11.63 -5.58 19.09
N LEU A 39 10.99 -4.40 19.08
CA LEU A 39 10.24 -3.94 17.93
C LEU A 39 11.12 -3.82 16.69
N GLU A 40 12.32 -3.24 16.76
CA GLU A 40 13.21 -3.17 15.60
C GLU A 40 13.57 -4.57 15.08
N ILE A 41 13.92 -5.52 15.96
CA ILE A 41 14.23 -6.90 15.58
C ILE A 41 13.05 -7.56 14.85
N ILE A 42 11.83 -7.38 15.37
CA ILE A 42 10.61 -7.88 14.74
C ILE A 42 10.42 -7.23 13.37
N MET A 43 10.57 -5.91 13.25
CA MET A 43 10.32 -5.19 12.01
C MET A 43 11.33 -5.53 10.92
N GLU A 44 12.58 -5.84 11.28
CA GLU A 44 13.63 -6.28 10.36
C GLU A 44 13.47 -7.73 9.87
N THR A 45 12.82 -8.57 10.69
CA THR A 45 12.68 -10.01 10.40
C THR A 45 11.31 -10.29 9.79
N SER A 46 11.26 -10.65 8.50
CA SER A 46 10.00 -10.89 7.78
C SER A 46 9.07 -11.89 8.47
N LEU A 47 9.62 -13.01 8.96
CA LEU A 47 8.86 -14.06 9.65
C LEU A 47 8.23 -13.56 10.95
N LEU A 48 8.99 -12.82 11.77
CA LEU A 48 8.49 -12.28 13.03
C LEU A 48 7.42 -11.22 12.76
N ARG A 49 7.68 -10.32 11.81
CA ARG A 49 6.73 -9.28 11.43
C ARG A 49 5.40 -9.86 10.96
N ASP A 50 5.44 -10.89 10.13
CA ASP A 50 4.25 -11.59 9.63
C ASP A 50 3.53 -12.37 10.74
N ALA A 51 4.27 -12.95 11.69
CA ALA A 51 3.68 -13.57 12.88
C ALA A 51 2.97 -12.54 13.77
N MET A 52 3.54 -11.35 13.94
CA MET A 52 2.98 -10.30 14.80
C MET A 52 1.66 -9.74 14.30
N HIS A 53 1.33 -9.87 13.01
CA HIS A 53 0.00 -9.52 12.48
C HIS A 53 -1.15 -10.22 13.17
N ARG A 54 -0.93 -11.44 13.67
CA ARG A 54 -1.97 -12.20 14.39
C ARG A 54 -2.42 -11.52 15.69
N TYR A 55 -1.60 -10.63 16.24
CA TYR A 55 -1.86 -9.96 17.51
C TYR A 55 -2.41 -8.54 17.33
N ILE A 56 -2.47 -8.03 16.09
CA ILE A 56 -2.95 -6.69 15.76
C ILE A 56 -4.30 -6.80 15.07
N VAL A 57 -5.27 -5.99 15.48
CA VAL A 57 -6.62 -5.98 14.91
C VAL A 57 -6.61 -5.24 13.55
N PRO A 58 -6.80 -5.93 12.41
CA PRO A 58 -6.63 -5.31 11.09
C PRO A 58 -7.59 -4.14 10.84
N GLU A 59 -8.83 -4.26 11.31
CA GLU A 59 -9.87 -3.23 11.15
C GLU A 59 -9.50 -1.93 11.90
N LYS A 60 -8.82 -2.03 13.05
CA LYS A 60 -8.33 -0.86 13.80
C LYS A 60 -7.27 -0.11 12.99
N VAL A 61 -6.32 -0.85 12.41
CA VAL A 61 -5.26 -0.29 11.55
C VAL A 61 -5.88 0.39 10.32
N LYS A 62 -6.82 -0.30 9.64
CA LYS A 62 -7.53 0.19 8.46
C LYS A 62 -8.26 1.51 8.74
N LYS A 63 -9.04 1.58 9.83
CA LYS A 63 -9.74 2.81 10.23
C LYS A 63 -8.77 3.96 10.46
N GLN A 64 -7.67 3.73 11.16
CA GLN A 64 -6.66 4.76 11.40
C GLN A 64 -6.00 5.24 10.09
N VAL A 65 -5.67 4.35 9.15
CA VAL A 65 -5.15 4.73 7.82
C VAL A 65 -6.17 5.62 7.08
N GLN A 66 -7.44 5.21 7.05
CA GLN A 66 -8.50 5.98 6.42
C GLN A 66 -8.69 7.36 7.07
N SER A 67 -8.64 7.43 8.40
CA SER A 67 -8.68 8.69 9.13
C SER A 67 -7.51 9.60 8.73
N VAL A 68 -6.28 9.10 8.67
CA VAL A 68 -5.12 9.91 8.23
C VAL A 68 -5.36 10.46 6.82
N LEU A 69 -5.76 9.63 5.86
CA LEU A 69 -6.02 10.08 4.49
C LEU A 69 -7.13 11.12 4.41
N PHE A 70 -8.21 10.93 5.17
CA PHE A 70 -9.33 11.86 5.23
C PHE A 70 -8.91 13.21 5.80
N LEU A 71 -8.14 13.22 6.90
CA LEU A 71 -7.66 14.45 7.52
C LEU A 71 -6.68 15.20 6.61
N GLU A 72 -5.78 14.49 5.92
CA GLU A 72 -4.89 15.07 4.91
C GLU A 72 -5.69 15.72 3.77
N ASP A 73 -6.74 15.06 3.27
CA ASP A 73 -7.59 15.63 2.22
C ASP A 73 -8.41 16.84 2.70
N LYS A 74 -8.90 16.81 3.95
CA LYS A 74 -9.59 17.93 4.59
C LYS A 74 -8.71 19.17 4.68
N ILE A 75 -7.43 19.01 5.04
CA ILE A 75 -6.42 20.08 5.03
C ILE A 75 -6.23 20.59 3.60
N ARG A 76 -5.95 19.67 2.65
CA ARG A 76 -5.67 20.01 1.25
C ARG A 76 -6.79 20.81 0.59
N THR A 77 -8.03 20.41 0.85
CA THR A 77 -9.22 21.00 0.23
C THR A 77 -9.74 22.22 0.99
N LYS A 78 -9.16 22.58 2.15
CA LYS A 78 -9.59 23.68 3.04
C LYS A 78 -11.08 23.63 3.40
N LYS A 79 -11.69 22.44 3.36
CA LYS A 79 -13.15 22.30 3.47
C LYS A 79 -13.68 22.48 4.89
N LYS A 80 -12.87 22.21 5.92
CA LYS A 80 -13.25 22.32 7.35
C LYS A 80 -12.01 22.39 8.25
N ASP A 81 -12.11 23.11 9.35
CA ASP A 81 -11.08 23.10 10.40
C ASP A 81 -11.02 21.74 11.12
N LEU A 82 -9.79 21.35 11.47
CA LEU A 82 -9.52 20.15 12.26
C LEU A 82 -9.75 20.43 13.75
N THR A 83 -10.28 19.46 14.48
CA THR A 83 -10.28 19.53 15.95
C THR A 83 -8.85 19.42 16.49
N GLU A 84 -8.61 19.87 17.73
CA GLU A 84 -7.27 19.73 18.36
C GLU A 84 -6.83 18.26 18.50
N THR A 85 -7.78 17.35 18.72
CA THR A 85 -7.51 15.90 18.75
C THR A 85 -7.08 15.37 17.37
N GLU A 86 -7.75 15.80 16.30
CA GLU A 86 -7.39 15.46 14.91
C GLU A 86 -6.01 16.00 14.54
N LYS A 87 -5.71 17.25 14.92
CA LYS A 87 -4.39 17.86 14.69
C LYS A 87 -3.28 17.12 15.43
N THR A 88 -3.52 16.77 16.68
CA THR A 88 -2.54 16.04 17.51
C THR A 88 -2.25 14.66 16.93
N PHE A 89 -3.31 13.91 16.58
CA PHE A 89 -3.18 12.60 15.94
C PHE A 89 -2.37 12.68 14.63
N LEU A 90 -2.70 13.63 13.76
CA LEU A 90 -2.00 13.76 12.48
C LEU A 90 -0.53 14.19 12.67
N THR A 91 -0.28 15.07 13.64
CA THR A 91 1.08 15.51 13.98
C THR A 91 1.93 14.35 14.50
N ASP A 92 1.37 13.49 15.35
CA ASP A 92 2.04 12.29 15.85
C ASP A 92 2.37 11.30 14.71
N VAL A 93 1.42 11.02 13.82
CA VAL A 93 1.65 10.14 12.66
C VAL A 93 2.73 10.71 11.75
N ARG A 94 2.71 12.02 11.44
CA ARG A 94 3.73 12.69 10.63
C ARG A 94 5.11 12.67 11.30
N ALA A 95 5.17 12.88 12.62
CA ALA A 95 6.41 12.79 13.38
C ALA A 95 7.00 11.38 13.32
N LYS A 96 6.18 10.33 13.41
CA LYS A 96 6.60 8.93 13.26
C LYS A 96 7.07 8.62 11.84
N ILE A 97 6.35 9.05 10.81
CA ILE A 97 6.77 8.92 9.40
C ILE A 97 8.18 9.52 9.22
N LYS A 98 8.44 10.69 9.81
CA LYS A 98 9.76 11.33 9.80
C LYS A 98 10.79 10.56 10.63
N LYS A 99 10.45 10.13 11.86
CA LYS A 99 11.34 9.37 12.76
C LYS A 99 11.88 8.11 12.09
N TYR A 100 11.02 7.38 11.38
CA TYR A 100 11.39 6.12 10.73
C TYR A 100 11.77 6.28 9.26
N ASN A 101 11.97 7.52 8.79
CA ASN A 101 12.40 7.84 7.43
C ASN A 101 11.56 7.15 6.34
N MET A 102 10.24 7.19 6.49
CA MET A 102 9.29 6.53 5.59
C MET A 102 9.10 7.35 4.31
N ASN A 103 9.90 7.10 3.28
CA ASN A 103 9.83 7.85 2.02
C ASN A 103 9.08 7.08 0.93
N ILE A 104 8.71 7.84 -0.08
CA ILE A 104 8.21 7.33 -1.36
C ILE A 104 9.03 7.99 -2.46
N SER A 105 9.53 7.17 -3.38
CA SER A 105 10.22 7.65 -4.57
C SER A 105 9.48 7.23 -5.82
N LEU A 106 9.31 8.17 -6.73
CA LEU A 106 8.79 7.95 -8.07
C LEU A 106 9.91 8.28 -9.06
N LYS A 107 10.28 7.31 -9.91
CA LYS A 107 11.13 7.55 -11.06
C LYS A 107 10.34 7.26 -12.32
N ILE A 108 10.34 8.22 -13.24
CA ILE A 108 9.75 8.09 -14.56
C ILE A 108 10.91 8.09 -15.56
N ARG A 109 10.91 7.14 -16.47
CA ARG A 109 11.86 7.08 -17.58
C ARG A 109 11.09 6.91 -18.87
N ILE A 110 11.51 7.66 -19.90
CA ILE A 110 10.99 7.54 -21.25
C ILE A 110 12.16 7.19 -22.15
N THR A 111 11.97 6.19 -22.99
CA THR A 111 12.88 5.77 -24.05
C THR A 111 12.13 5.74 -25.38
N SER A 112 12.81 5.41 -26.48
CA SER A 112 12.15 5.17 -27.77
C SER A 112 11.23 3.94 -27.74
N GLU A 113 11.44 3.00 -26.82
CA GLU A 113 10.71 1.73 -26.75
C GLU A 113 9.61 1.73 -25.70
N ASP A 114 9.85 2.38 -24.54
CA ASP A 114 8.94 2.34 -23.40
C ASP A 114 8.89 3.64 -22.58
N LEU A 115 7.74 3.83 -21.95
CA LEU A 115 7.55 4.68 -20.77
C LEU A 115 7.50 3.77 -19.54
N SER A 116 8.41 3.98 -18.58
CA SER A 116 8.49 3.19 -17.35
C SER A 116 8.34 4.04 -16.10
N PHE A 117 7.57 3.50 -15.15
CA PHE A 117 7.38 4.05 -13.81
C PHE A 117 7.98 3.08 -12.80
N ARG A 118 8.76 3.61 -11.87
CA ARG A 118 9.21 2.90 -10.68
C ARG A 118 8.73 3.66 -9.45
N ILE A 119 7.84 3.05 -8.68
CA ILE A 119 7.35 3.58 -7.42
C ILE A 119 7.89 2.70 -6.31
N ARG A 120 8.66 3.28 -5.40
CA ARG A 120 9.18 2.60 -4.21
C ARG A 120 8.69 3.29 -2.96
N ASN A 121 8.27 2.52 -1.97
CA ASN A 121 7.96 3.01 -0.64
C ASN A 121 8.74 2.23 0.41
N ASP A 122 9.05 2.89 1.53
CA ASP A 122 9.84 2.33 2.63
C ASP A 122 8.99 1.50 3.61
N SER A 123 8.11 0.66 3.07
CA SER A 123 7.47 -0.40 3.84
C SER A 123 7.45 -1.72 3.07
N PRO A 124 7.67 -2.86 3.75
CA PRO A 124 7.51 -4.17 3.13
C PRO A 124 6.03 -4.52 2.95
N ILE A 125 5.72 -5.33 1.94
CA ILE A 125 4.46 -6.08 1.86
C ILE A 125 4.59 -7.37 2.66
N HIS A 126 3.56 -7.73 3.43
CA HIS A 126 3.46 -9.00 4.16
C HIS A 126 3.22 -10.17 3.21
N HIS A 127 3.69 -11.36 3.55
CA HIS A 127 3.62 -12.49 2.63
C HIS A 127 2.18 -12.83 2.21
N LEU A 128 1.25 -12.89 3.16
CA LEU A 128 -0.18 -13.15 2.90
C LEU A 128 -0.82 -12.05 2.03
N ASP A 129 -0.45 -10.79 2.24
CA ASP A 129 -0.92 -9.68 1.43
C ASP A 129 -0.40 -9.78 -0.01
N PHE A 130 0.86 -10.18 -0.17
CA PHE A 130 1.46 -10.37 -1.49
C PHE A 130 0.78 -11.50 -2.26
N GLN A 131 0.58 -12.66 -1.63
CA GLN A 131 -0.13 -13.79 -2.23
C GLN A 131 -1.54 -13.38 -2.68
N ARG A 132 -2.29 -12.71 -1.80
CA ARG A 132 -3.63 -12.24 -2.10
C ARG A 132 -3.66 -11.23 -3.25
N ILE A 133 -2.67 -10.36 -3.36
CA ILE A 133 -2.53 -9.46 -4.52
C ILE A 133 -2.35 -10.29 -5.79
N GLN A 134 -1.47 -11.29 -5.80
CA GLN A 134 -1.25 -12.13 -6.99
C GLN A 134 -2.52 -12.88 -7.40
N GLU A 135 -3.21 -13.53 -6.45
CA GLU A 135 -4.47 -14.23 -6.69
C GLU A 135 -5.54 -13.29 -7.24
N SER A 136 -5.67 -12.09 -6.66
CA SER A 136 -6.58 -11.06 -7.12
C SER A 136 -6.32 -10.64 -8.57
N ARG A 137 -5.06 -10.50 -8.96
CA ARG A 137 -4.69 -10.13 -10.34
C ARG A 137 -4.98 -11.25 -11.33
N LEU A 138 -4.70 -12.50 -10.96
CA LEU A 138 -5.05 -13.67 -11.77
C LEU A 138 -6.56 -13.79 -11.96
N LYS A 139 -7.34 -13.53 -10.90
CA LYS A 139 -8.80 -13.54 -11.00
C LYS A 139 -9.31 -12.43 -11.91
N HIS A 140 -8.72 -11.24 -11.84
CA HIS A 140 -9.09 -10.14 -12.73
C HIS A 140 -8.78 -10.47 -14.19
N LYS A 141 -7.62 -11.10 -14.47
CA LYS A 141 -7.26 -11.59 -15.80
C LYS A 141 -8.27 -12.61 -16.34
N GLU A 142 -8.72 -13.56 -15.51
CA GLU A 142 -9.74 -14.55 -15.89
C GLU A 142 -11.05 -13.90 -16.36
N LEU A 143 -11.48 -12.83 -15.68
CA LEU A 143 -12.68 -12.08 -16.06
C LEU A 143 -12.44 -11.23 -17.32
N PHE A 144 -11.27 -10.59 -17.43
CA PHE A 144 -10.91 -9.87 -18.65
C PHE A 144 -10.94 -10.78 -19.88
N ASP A 145 -10.36 -11.99 -19.79
CA ASP A 145 -10.33 -12.96 -20.89
C ASP A 145 -11.72 -13.44 -21.33
N ARG A 146 -12.72 -13.35 -20.44
CA ARG A 146 -14.13 -13.66 -20.73
C ARG A 146 -14.91 -12.45 -21.24
N GLY A 147 -14.27 -11.29 -21.36
CA GLY A 147 -14.90 -10.04 -21.77
C GLY A 147 -15.73 -9.36 -20.68
N ASN A 148 -15.54 -9.72 -19.40
CA ASN A 148 -16.31 -9.18 -18.28
C ASN A 148 -15.42 -8.65 -17.14
N SER A 149 -14.31 -7.96 -17.45
CA SER A 149 -13.39 -7.36 -16.46
C SER A 149 -14.11 -6.50 -15.41
N ALA A 150 -15.13 -5.74 -15.84
CA ALA A 150 -15.94 -4.90 -14.96
C ALA A 150 -16.60 -5.67 -13.79
N ASP A 151 -16.85 -6.97 -13.96
CA ASP A 151 -17.43 -7.81 -12.90
C ASP A 151 -16.52 -7.90 -11.69
N PHE A 152 -15.20 -7.73 -11.86
CA PHE A 152 -14.24 -7.71 -10.77
C PHE A 152 -14.50 -6.61 -9.73
N PHE A 153 -15.22 -5.54 -10.10
CA PHE A 153 -15.54 -4.42 -9.20
C PHE A 153 -16.90 -4.57 -8.50
N ARG A 154 -17.57 -5.72 -8.69
CA ARG A 154 -18.84 -6.03 -8.01
C ARG A 154 -18.62 -6.39 -6.54
N PRO A 155 -19.67 -6.26 -5.69
CA PRO A 155 -19.57 -6.55 -4.26
C PRO A 155 -19.04 -7.96 -3.92
N GLU A 156 -19.33 -8.94 -4.77
CA GLU A 156 -18.87 -10.33 -4.66
C GLU A 156 -17.34 -10.50 -4.71
N TYR A 157 -16.61 -9.53 -5.25
CA TYR A 157 -15.15 -9.50 -5.29
C TYR A 157 -14.54 -8.50 -4.31
N LEU A 158 -15.36 -7.86 -3.46
CA LEU A 158 -14.86 -6.99 -2.41
C LEU A 158 -14.04 -7.78 -1.39
N ASN A 159 -12.82 -7.31 -1.18
CA ASN A 159 -12.04 -7.77 -0.06
C ASN A 159 -12.45 -6.99 1.20
N GLU A 160 -13.22 -7.61 2.09
CA GLU A 160 -13.67 -6.92 3.31
C GLU A 160 -12.56 -6.78 4.37
N LYS A 161 -11.50 -7.60 4.29
CA LYS A 161 -10.51 -7.76 5.37
C LYS A 161 -9.61 -6.55 5.58
N GLU A 162 -9.22 -5.83 4.53
CA GLU A 162 -8.19 -4.78 4.65
C GLU A 162 -8.47 -3.50 3.86
N SER A 163 -8.99 -3.65 2.64
CA SER A 163 -9.49 -2.58 1.77
C SER A 163 -10.29 -3.26 0.67
N ALA A 164 -11.09 -2.53 -0.10
CA ALA A 164 -11.83 -3.09 -1.24
C ALA A 164 -10.97 -3.91 -2.22
N GLY A 165 -9.63 -3.77 -2.19
CA GLY A 165 -8.70 -4.61 -2.97
C GLY A 165 -8.52 -4.11 -4.40
N PHE A 166 -9.29 -3.11 -4.82
CA PHE A 166 -9.33 -2.64 -6.20
C PHE A 166 -8.13 -1.80 -6.63
N GLY A 167 -7.25 -1.37 -5.72
CA GLY A 167 -6.15 -0.46 -6.08
C GLY A 167 -5.24 -1.02 -7.18
N ILE A 168 -4.87 -2.29 -7.10
CA ILE A 168 -4.08 -2.95 -8.16
C ILE A 168 -4.95 -3.30 -9.37
N ALA A 169 -6.19 -3.76 -9.16
CA ALA A 169 -7.11 -4.08 -10.24
C ALA A 169 -7.44 -2.88 -11.14
N MET A 170 -7.54 -1.66 -10.58
CA MET A 170 -7.72 -0.43 -11.36
C MET A 170 -6.48 -0.10 -12.20
N ILE A 171 -5.28 -0.45 -11.74
CA ILE A 171 -4.07 -0.31 -12.55
C ILE A 171 -4.11 -1.31 -13.70
N ASP A 172 -4.45 -2.57 -13.40
CA ASP A 172 -4.58 -3.64 -14.39
C ASP A 172 -5.60 -3.27 -15.48
N GLU A 173 -6.76 -2.71 -15.10
CA GLU A 173 -7.77 -2.23 -16.05
C GLU A 173 -7.24 -1.13 -16.96
N GLY A 174 -6.38 -0.25 -16.45
CA GLY A 174 -5.71 0.77 -17.25
C GLY A 174 -4.71 0.21 -18.27
N PHE A 175 -4.17 -0.99 -18.07
CA PHE A 175 -3.39 -1.69 -19.09
C PHE A 175 -4.30 -2.38 -20.10
N TYR A 176 -5.33 -3.07 -19.62
CA TYR A 176 -6.29 -3.77 -20.47
C TYR A 176 -7.00 -2.82 -21.44
N SER A 177 -7.36 -1.61 -21.01
CA SER A 177 -8.04 -0.61 -21.83
C SER A 177 -7.22 -0.13 -23.05
N ILE A 178 -5.90 -0.32 -23.03
CA ILE A 178 -4.98 -0.01 -24.15
C ILE A 178 -4.40 -1.27 -24.79
N GLY A 179 -5.04 -2.43 -24.59
CA GLY A 179 -4.65 -3.70 -25.22
C GLY A 179 -3.36 -4.31 -24.66
N LEU A 180 -2.96 -3.94 -23.45
CA LEU A 180 -1.75 -4.44 -22.81
C LEU A 180 -2.06 -5.45 -21.70
N ASN A 181 -1.18 -6.44 -21.52
CA ASN A 181 -1.27 -7.39 -20.41
C ASN A 181 -0.48 -6.89 -19.18
N PRO A 182 -1.13 -6.49 -18.09
CA PRO A 182 -0.46 -5.99 -16.90
C PRO A 182 0.30 -7.10 -16.15
N LEU A 183 0.01 -8.38 -16.36
CA LEU A 183 0.78 -9.47 -15.74
C LEU A 183 2.23 -9.52 -16.27
N ASP A 184 2.45 -9.07 -17.51
CA ASP A 184 3.78 -9.00 -18.13
C ASP A 184 4.49 -7.66 -17.86
N LEU A 185 3.71 -6.61 -17.62
CA LEU A 185 4.17 -5.22 -17.64
C LEU A 185 4.15 -4.51 -16.28
N LEU A 186 3.51 -5.12 -15.28
CA LEU A 186 3.50 -4.65 -13.90
C LEU A 186 4.09 -5.70 -12.98
N THR A 187 5.21 -5.35 -12.35
CA THR A 187 5.92 -6.20 -11.38
C THR A 187 5.94 -5.53 -10.01
N ILE A 188 5.58 -6.29 -8.98
CA ILE A 188 5.68 -5.86 -7.58
C ILE A 188 6.79 -6.68 -6.92
N THR A 189 7.74 -5.99 -6.30
CA THR A 189 8.84 -6.61 -5.54
C THR A 189 8.79 -6.11 -4.11
N SER A 190 9.03 -6.99 -3.14
CA SER A 190 9.08 -6.65 -1.72
C SER A 190 10.40 -7.17 -1.14
N GLY A 191 11.15 -6.28 -0.51
CA GLY A 191 12.34 -6.60 0.28
C GLY A 191 12.04 -6.50 1.78
N ALA A 192 13.07 -6.65 2.61
CA ALA A 192 12.91 -6.65 4.07
C ALA A 192 12.24 -5.37 4.61
N ARG A 193 12.53 -4.21 4.01
CA ARG A 193 12.06 -2.89 4.46
C ARG A 193 11.28 -2.10 3.41
N THR A 194 11.24 -2.54 2.16
CA THR A 194 10.73 -1.70 1.06
C THR A 194 9.95 -2.49 0.04
N THR A 195 8.98 -1.84 -0.57
CA THR A 195 8.25 -2.37 -1.72
C THR A 195 8.52 -1.51 -2.93
N THR A 196 8.69 -2.13 -4.10
CA THR A 196 8.85 -1.43 -5.37
C THR A 196 7.91 -2.01 -6.41
N VAL A 197 7.10 -1.13 -7.00
CA VAL A 197 6.24 -1.40 -8.14
C VAL A 197 6.92 -0.85 -9.40
N TYR A 198 7.05 -1.70 -10.41
CA TYR A 198 7.51 -1.36 -11.74
C TYR A 198 6.32 -1.46 -12.69
N MET A 199 6.10 -0.44 -13.51
CA MET A 199 5.09 -0.43 -14.57
C MET A 199 5.76 -0.01 -15.86
N LYS A 200 5.58 -0.79 -16.92
CA LYS A 200 6.19 -0.55 -18.23
C LYS A 200 5.10 -0.42 -19.29
N TYR A 201 5.09 0.69 -20.02
CA TYR A 201 4.17 0.94 -21.12
C TYR A 201 4.97 1.01 -22.43
N PRO A 202 4.86 0.03 -23.33
CA PRO A 202 5.46 0.11 -24.65
C PRO A 202 4.93 1.34 -25.40
N ILE A 203 5.82 2.12 -26.02
CA ILE A 203 5.44 3.33 -26.77
C ILE A 203 4.49 2.99 -27.92
N THR A 204 4.63 1.80 -28.53
CA THR A 204 3.73 1.31 -29.57
C THR A 204 2.28 1.18 -29.09
N GLY A 205 2.06 0.66 -27.88
CA GLY A 205 0.72 0.55 -27.29
C GLY A 205 0.12 1.89 -26.86
N LEU A 206 0.96 2.89 -26.56
CA LEU A 206 0.50 4.24 -26.20
C LEU A 206 0.11 5.11 -27.41
N LYS A 207 0.55 4.73 -28.62
CA LYS A 207 0.28 5.45 -29.88
C LYS A 207 -1.00 4.99 -30.58
N MET A 208 -1.74 4.05 -30.01
CA MET A 208 -3.05 3.67 -30.56
C MET A 208 -4.01 4.83 -30.29
N GLU A 209 -4.21 5.68 -31.30
CA GLU A 209 -5.26 6.71 -31.33
C GLU A 209 -6.64 6.03 -31.28
N PHE A 210 -7.50 6.53 -30.39
CA PHE A 210 -8.93 6.20 -30.34
C PHE A 210 -9.71 7.09 -31.31
#